data_AF-A0ABD0QA58-F1
#
_entry.id   AF-A0ABD0QA58-F1
#
_cell.length_a   1.000
_cell.length_b   1.000
_cell.length_c   1.000
_cell.angle_alpha   90.00
_cell.angle_beta   90.00
_cell.angle_gamma   90.00
#
_symmetry.space_group_name_H-M   'P 1'
#
loop_
_entity.id
_entity.type
_entity.pdbx_description
1 polymer ?
#
loop_
_entity_poly.entity_id
_entity_poly.type
_entity_poly.pdbx_seq_one_letter_code
_entity_poly.pdbx_strand_id
1 'polypeptide(L)' 'ALHSQQLTLASVIVVDTPGLRNPRHSGDDRAAGFSELCHNYLQERLLEHYFNHTFTNTLERYTQ' A
#
# COMPACT_ATOMS: atom_id res chain seq x y z
N ALA A 1 -23.03 3.88 -16.42
CA ALA A 1 -22.42 4.27 -15.13
C ALA A 1 -22.08 3.00 -14.36
N LEU A 2 -20.89 2.92 -13.75
CA LEU A 2 -20.48 1.80 -12.87
C LEU A 2 -21.06 1.99 -11.46
N HIS A 3 -22.37 2.12 -11.36
CA HIS A 3 -23.07 2.36 -10.10
C HIS A 3 -24.42 1.64 -10.12
N SER A 4 -24.71 0.87 -9.08
CA SER A 4 -25.98 0.16 -8.88
C SER A 4 -26.71 0.71 -7.66
N GLN A 5 -28.05 0.69 -7.68
CA GLN A 5 -28.89 1.01 -6.52
C GLN A 5 -29.12 -0.20 -5.61
N GLN A 6 -28.67 -1.40 -6.01
CA GLN A 6 -28.75 -2.61 -5.20
C GLN A 6 -27.64 -2.61 -4.12
N LEU A 7 -27.94 -3.20 -2.97
CA LEU A 7 -26.96 -3.39 -1.89
C LEU A 7 -25.83 -4.33 -2.35
N THR A 8 -24.58 -3.89 -2.19
CA THR A 8 -23.41 -4.71 -2.52
C THR A 8 -23.15 -5.71 -1.38
N LEU A 9 -23.20 -7.00 -1.66
CA LEU A 9 -22.90 -8.05 -0.68
C LEU A 9 -21.40 -8.12 -0.33
N ALA A 10 -20.53 -7.95 -1.33
CA ALA A 10 -19.08 -7.97 -1.18
C ALA A 10 -18.41 -7.18 -2.32
N SER A 11 -17.18 -6.72 -2.09
CA SER A 11 -16.36 -6.06 -3.09
C SER A 11 -14.95 -6.63 -3.09
N VAL A 12 -14.32 -6.62 -4.27
CA VAL A 12 -12.89 -6.91 -4.42
C VAL A 12 -12.23 -5.62 -4.88
N ILE A 13 -11.18 -5.22 -4.17
CA ILE A 13 -10.41 -4.02 -4.47
C ILE A 13 -9.03 -4.46 -4.94
N VAL A 14 -8.60 -3.92 -6.08
CA VAL A 14 -7.24 -4.09 -6.60
C VAL A 14 -6.51 -2.77 -6.42
N VAL A 15 -5.35 -2.81 -5.77
CA VAL A 15 -4.52 -1.63 -5.48
C VAL A 15 -3.29 -1.69 -6.38
N ASP A 16 -3.20 -0.77 -7.35
CA ASP A 16 -2.02 -0.56 -8.19
C ASP A 16 -1.41 0.80 -7.85
N THR A 17 -0.24 0.79 -7.21
CA THR A 17 0.42 1.99 -6.68
C THR A 17 1.91 2.00 -7.04
N PRO A 18 2.52 3.19 -7.23
CA PRO A 18 3.96 3.28 -7.44
C PRO A 18 4.73 2.72 -6.25
N GLY A 19 5.82 1.98 -6.52
CA GLY A 19 6.74 1.50 -5.47
C GLY A 19 7.55 2.62 -4.81
N LEU A 20 8.45 2.23 -3.91
CA LEU A 20 9.36 3.17 -3.22
C LEU A 20 10.22 3.93 -4.23
N ARG A 21 10.25 5.26 -4.08
CA ARG A 21 10.96 6.17 -4.98
C ARG A 21 12.05 6.95 -4.25
N ASN A 22 13.22 6.96 -4.87
CA ASN A 22 14.32 7.86 -4.52
C ASN A 22 14.79 8.52 -5.83
N PRO A 23 14.75 9.86 -5.97
CA PRO A 23 15.18 10.55 -7.18
C PRO A 23 16.60 10.16 -7.60
N ARG A 24 17.47 9.91 -6.62
CA ARG A 24 18.86 9.49 -6.85
C ARG A 24 18.98 8.14 -7.57
N HIS A 25 18.01 7.23 -7.41
CA HIS A 25 18.00 5.95 -8.13
C HIS A 25 17.66 6.12 -9.61
N SER A 26 17.03 7.24 -9.98
CA SER A 26 16.69 7.57 -11.37
C SER A 26 17.77 8.43 -12.05
N GLY A 27 18.93 8.63 -11.40
CA GLY A 27 20.00 9.51 -11.89
C GLY A 27 19.70 11.00 -11.75
N ASP A 28 18.64 11.36 -11.02
CA ASP A 28 18.27 12.75 -10.76
C ASP A 28 18.98 13.23 -9.49
N ASP A 29 19.90 14.19 -9.64
CA ASP A 29 20.69 14.77 -8.54
C ASP A 29 19.90 15.83 -7.75
N ARG A 30 18.64 15.53 -7.46
CA ARG A 30 17.75 16.36 -6.64
C ARG A 30 17.32 15.64 -5.36
N ALA A 31 16.86 16.43 -4.41
CA ALA A 31 16.18 15.90 -3.23
C ALA A 31 14.75 15.40 -3.55
N ALA A 32 14.27 14.47 -2.73
CA ALA A 32 12.88 14.05 -2.76
C ALA A 32 11.95 15.23 -2.47
N GLY A 33 10.91 15.37 -3.29
CA GLY A 33 9.85 16.35 -3.11
C GLY A 33 8.61 15.74 -2.47
N PHE A 34 7.54 16.52 -2.44
CA PHE A 34 6.26 16.09 -1.85
C PHE A 34 5.65 14.87 -2.55
N SER A 35 5.80 14.75 -3.87
CA SER A 35 5.30 13.58 -4.61
C SER A 35 5.98 12.29 -4.16
N GLU A 36 7.31 12.30 -4.02
CA GLU A 36 8.03 11.15 -3.48
C GLU A 36 7.62 10.83 -2.03
N LEU A 37 7.39 11.86 -1.20
CA LEU A 37 6.87 11.66 0.16
C LEU A 37 5.52 10.94 0.14
N CYS A 38 4.56 11.37 -0.68
CA CYS A 38 3.24 10.75 -0.75
C CYS A 38 3.32 9.27 -1.19
N HIS A 39 4.11 8.97 -2.22
CA HIS A 39 4.30 7.60 -2.69
C HIS A 39 4.96 6.74 -1.62
N ASN A 40 6.02 7.23 -0.99
CA ASN A 40 6.77 6.46 -0.01
C ASN A 40 5.97 6.25 1.29
N TYR A 41 5.19 7.24 1.73
CA TYR A 41 4.31 7.09 2.88
C TYR A 41 3.24 6.02 2.63
N LEU A 42 2.61 6.03 1.46
CA LEU A 42 1.65 4.99 1.08
C LEU A 42 2.30 3.60 1.09
N GLN A 43 3.50 3.48 0.51
CA GLN A 43 4.25 2.22 0.52
C GLN A 43 4.58 1.75 1.93
N GLU A 44 4.98 2.63 2.83
CA GLU A 44 5.25 2.29 4.23
C GLU A 44 3.97 1.75 4.93
N ARG A 45 2.82 2.41 4.73
CA ARG A 45 1.53 1.93 5.29
C ARG A 45 1.12 0.57 4.73
N LEU A 46 1.33 0.34 3.42
CA LEU A 46 1.05 -0.95 2.79
C LEU A 46 1.97 -2.06 3.31
N LEU A 47 3.26 -1.77 3.49
CA LEU A 47 4.22 -2.72 4.07
C LEU A 47 3.88 -3.07 5.51
N GLU A 48 3.50 -2.09 6.34
CA GLU A 48 3.02 -2.32 7.70
C GLU A 48 1.78 -3.22 7.71
N HIS A 49 0.80 -2.94 6.86
CA HIS A 49 -0.40 -3.76 6.74
C HIS A 49 -0.07 -5.19 6.32
N TYR A 50 0.78 -5.36 5.31
CA TYR A 50 1.21 -6.68 4.83
C TYR A 50 1.96 -7.46 5.90
N PHE A 51 2.86 -6.81 6.63
CA PHE A 51 3.60 -7.43 7.74
C PHE A 51 2.66 -7.91 8.83
N ASN A 52 1.72 -7.05 9.27
CA ASN A 52 0.76 -7.43 10.30
C ASN A 52 -0.14 -8.59 9.84
N HIS A 53 -0.66 -8.52 8.62
CA HIS A 53 -1.51 -9.58 8.08
C HIS A 53 -0.76 -10.91 7.92
N THR A 54 0.44 -10.86 7.32
CA THR A 54 1.18 -12.06 6.91
C THR A 54 1.93 -12.68 8.07
N PHE A 55 2.54 -11.86 8.92
CA PHE A 55 3.40 -12.31 10.00
C PHE A 55 2.67 -12.30 11.34
N THR A 56 2.29 -11.13 11.86
CA THR A 56 1.73 -10.97 13.21
C THR A 56 0.47 -11.80 13.41
N ASN A 57 -0.57 -11.57 12.59
CA ASN A 57 -1.84 -12.28 12.68
C ASN A 57 -1.69 -13.79 12.43
N THR A 58 -0.71 -14.18 11.61
CA THR A 58 -0.43 -15.60 11.36
C THR A 58 0.20 -16.25 12.58
N LEU A 59 1.15 -15.59 13.23
CA LEU A 59 1.77 -16.07 14.45
C LEU A 59 0.76 -16.17 15.60
N GLU A 60 -0.06 -15.14 15.79
CA GLU A 60 -1.11 -15.12 16.82
C GLU A 60 -2.07 -16.31 16.71
N ARG A 61 -2.48 -16.68 15.48
CA ARG A 61 -3.32 -17.86 15.25
C ARG A 61 -2.69 -19.18 15.69
N TYR A 62 -1.37 -19.28 15.71
CA TYR A 62 -0.67 -20.49 16.21
C TYR A 62 -0.54 -20.51 17.74
N THR A 63 -0.73 -19.37 18.40
CA THR A 63 -0.66 -19.24 19.87
C THR A 63 -2.01 -19.40 20.56
N GLN A 64 -3.11 -19.45 19.79
CA GLN A 64 -4.47 -19.75 20.25
C GLN A 64 -4.73 -21.26 20.20
#